data_AF-A0A2V6A263-F1
#
_entry.id   AF-A0A2V6A263-F1
#
_cell.length_a   1.000
_cell.length_b   1.000
_cell.length_c   1.000
_cell.angle_alpha   90.00
_cell.angle_beta   90.00
_cell.angle_gamma   90.00
#
_symmetry.space_group_name_H-M   'P 1'
#
loop_
_entity.id
_entity.type
_entity.pdbx_description
1 polymer ?
#
loop_
_entity_poly.entity_id
_entity_poly.type
_entity_poly.pdbx_seq_one_letter_code
_entity_poly.pdbx_strand_id
1 'polypeptide(L)' 'MNKTKSKPARLIVAASEQDPDMLYATKFWAPDPFIFLQRNGKRTLVLSDLEIDRGRKQADADEFVMFSELERELQ' A
#
# COMPACT_ATOMS: atom_id res chain seq x y z
N MET A 1 31.59 3.08 13.74
CA MET A 1 30.15 2.75 13.74
C MET A 1 29.58 3.12 12.38
N ASN A 2 29.43 2.16 11.46
CA ASN A 2 28.81 2.43 10.16
C ASN A 2 27.30 2.55 10.36
N LYS A 3 26.76 3.77 10.29
CA LYS A 3 25.33 3.97 10.12
C LYS A 3 24.97 3.42 8.74
N THR A 4 24.48 2.19 8.67
CA THR A 4 23.80 1.68 7.47
C THR A 4 22.67 2.65 7.14
N LYS A 5 22.80 3.39 6.02
CA LYS A 5 21.74 4.28 5.55
C LYS A 5 20.50 3.42 5.25
N SER A 6 19.54 3.39 6.18
CA SER A 6 18.22 2.84 5.92
C SER A 6 17.62 3.60 4.75
N LYS A 7 17.08 2.88 3.76
CA LYS A 7 16.24 3.54 2.75
C LYS A 7 15.10 4.25 3.49
N PRO A 8 14.76 5.51 3.12
CA PRO A 8 13.65 6.20 3.72
C PRO A 8 12.36 5.43 3.46
N ALA A 9 11.43 5.49 4.41
CA ALA A 9 10.09 4.96 4.18
C ALA A 9 9.39 5.76 3.07
N ARG A 10 8.60 5.09 2.25
CA ARG A 10 7.77 5.71 1.21
C ARG A 10 6.31 5.45 1.55
N LEU A 11 5.51 6.51 1.58
CA LEU A 11 4.06 6.45 1.77
C LEU A 11 3.41 7.13 0.56
N ILE A 12 2.45 6.47 -0.06
CA ILE A 12 1.61 7.03 -1.13
C ILE A 12 0.15 6.80 -0.71
N VAL A 13 -0.68 7.84 -0.84
CA VAL A 13 -2.13 7.76 -0.65
C VAL A 13 -2.77 8.38 -1.87
N ALA A 14 -3.24 7.52 -2.77
CA ALA A 14 -3.77 7.94 -4.07
C ALA A 14 -4.62 6.82 -4.69
N ALA A 15 -5.43 7.18 -5.68
CA ALA A 15 -6.04 6.22 -6.60
C ALA A 15 -5.05 5.91 -7.73
N SER A 16 -4.68 4.64 -7.87
CA SER A 16 -3.75 4.19 -8.92
C SER A 16 -4.25 4.39 -10.35
N GLU A 17 -5.56 4.59 -10.56
CA GLU A 17 -6.09 4.98 -11.87
C GLU A 17 -5.50 6.30 -12.38
N GLN A 18 -5.27 7.27 -11.47
CA GLN A 18 -4.87 8.63 -11.81
C GLN A 18 -3.45 8.97 -11.33
N ASP A 19 -2.84 8.10 -10.52
CA ASP A 19 -1.49 8.26 -9.99
C ASP A 19 -0.55 7.18 -10.56
N PRO A 20 0.33 7.53 -11.53
CA PRO A 20 1.23 6.57 -12.16
C PRO A 20 2.32 6.05 -11.22
N ASP A 21 2.70 6.80 -10.18
CA ASP A 21 3.67 6.34 -9.19
C ASP A 21 3.05 5.25 -8.30
N MET A 22 1.78 5.41 -7.93
CA MET A 22 0.98 4.42 -7.21
C MET A 22 0.78 3.16 -8.04
N LEU A 23 0.39 3.29 -9.32
CA LEU A 23 0.25 2.16 -10.24
C LEU A 23 1.60 1.44 -10.44
N TYR A 24 2.68 2.19 -10.60
CA TYR A 24 4.01 1.62 -10.76
C TYR A 24 4.46 0.86 -9.51
N ALA A 25 4.23 1.43 -8.32
CA ALA A 25 4.66 0.86 -7.05
C ALA A 25 3.91 -0.42 -6.67
N THR A 26 2.66 -0.55 -7.10
CA THR A 26 1.75 -1.60 -6.62
C THR A 26 1.32 -2.59 -7.70
N LYS A 27 1.50 -2.26 -8.98
CA LYS A 27 0.96 -3.03 -10.13
C LYS A 27 -0.54 -3.30 -10.06
N PHE A 28 -1.23 -2.54 -9.22
CA PHE A 28 -2.65 -2.67 -8.97
C PHE A 28 -3.36 -1.45 -9.52
N TRP A 29 -4.37 -1.67 -10.35
CA TRP A 29 -5.22 -0.63 -10.89
C TRP A 29 -6.55 -0.62 -10.14
N ALA A 30 -6.87 0.50 -9.52
CA ALA A 30 -8.09 0.73 -8.77
C ALA A 30 -8.49 2.22 -8.85
N PRO A 31 -9.80 2.51 -9.00
CA PRO A 31 -10.33 3.87 -9.03
C PRO A 31 -10.43 4.49 -7.62
N ASP A 32 -10.55 3.66 -6.58
CA ASP A 32 -10.64 4.12 -5.20
C ASP A 32 -9.23 4.39 -4.64
N PRO A 33 -9.02 5.49 -3.89
CA PRO A 33 -7.76 5.74 -3.21
C PRO A 33 -7.43 4.67 -2.16
N PHE A 34 -6.16 4.30 -2.08
CA PHE A 34 -5.67 3.36 -1.08
C PHE A 34 -4.27 3.74 -0.59
N ILE A 35 -3.81 3.10 0.49
CA ILE A 35 -2.53 3.43 1.12
C ILE A 35 -1.49 2.41 0.69
N PHE A 36 -0.35 2.89 0.21
CA PHE A 36 0.86 2.11 0.01
C PHE A 36 1.95 2.57 0.98
N LEU A 37 2.49 1.65 1.76
CA LEU A 37 3.64 1.87 2.64
C LEU A 37 4.77 0.94 2.25
N GLN A 38 5.93 1.50 1.91
CA GLN A 38 7.17 0.76 1.79
C GLN A 38 8.14 1.13 2.92
N ARG A 39 8.48 0.17 3.76
CA ARG A 39 9.44 0.34 4.87
C ARG A 39 10.29 -0.90 5.04
N ASN A 40 11.61 -0.72 5.19
CA ASN A 40 12.56 -1.83 5.39
C ASN A 40 12.48 -2.90 4.29
N GLY A 41 12.15 -2.52 3.06
CA GLY A 41 11.96 -3.44 1.94
C GLY A 41 10.58 -4.08 1.83
N LYS A 42 9.77 -4.06 2.91
CA LYS A 42 8.40 -4.58 2.93
C LYS A 42 7.41 -3.57 2.34
N ARG A 43 6.51 -4.04 1.49
CA ARG A 43 5.40 -3.30 0.85
C ARG A 43 4.07 -3.72 1.46
N THR A 44 3.38 -2.77 2.08
CA THR A 44 2.07 -2.98 2.70
C THR A 44 1.03 -2.16 1.96
N LEU A 45 -0.09 -2.79 1.61
CA LEU A 45 -1.28 -2.12 1.08
C LEU A 45 -2.40 -2.12 2.11
N VAL A 46 -2.97 -0.94 2.37
CA VAL A 46 -4.24 -0.82 3.10
C VAL A 46 -5.34 -0.55 2.08
N LEU A 47 -6.27 -1.48 1.95
CA LEU A 47 -7.31 -1.48 0.92
C LEU A 47 -8.70 -1.50 1.57
N SER A 48 -9.69 -0.97 0.86
CA SER A 48 -11.09 -1.15 1.26
C SER A 48 -11.49 -2.63 1.21
N ASP A 49 -12.59 -2.97 1.89
CA ASP A 49 -13.14 -4.34 1.85
C ASP A 49 -13.49 -4.78 0.42
N LEU A 50 -13.86 -3.83 -0.44
CA LEU A 50 -14.15 -4.06 -1.85
C LEU A 50 -12.87 -4.38 -2.65
N GLU A 51 -11.76 -3.69 -2.36
CA GLU A 51 -10.52 -3.78 -3.13
C GLU A 51 -9.54 -4.84 -2.61
N ILE A 52 -9.66 -5.29 -1.37
CA ILE A 52 -8.64 -6.16 -0.77
C ILE A 52 -8.46 -7.49 -1.50
N ASP A 53 -9.55 -8.13 -1.91
CA ASP A 53 -9.47 -9.41 -2.63
C ASP A 53 -8.93 -9.26 -4.05
N ARG A 54 -9.13 -8.09 -4.67
CA ARG A 54 -8.52 -7.76 -5.95
C ARG A 54 -7.02 -7.49 -5.77
N GLY A 55 -6.66 -6.69 -4.77
CA GLY A 55 -5.28 -6.39 -4.42
C GLY A 55 -4.47 -7.66 -4.15
N ARG A 56 -5.01 -8.60 -3.37
CA ARG A 56 -4.36 -9.91 -3.10
C ARG A 56 -4.06 -10.73 -4.36
N LYS A 57 -4.84 -10.55 -5.42
CA LYS A 57 -4.69 -11.28 -6.70
C LYS A 57 -3.82 -10.57 -7.72
N GLN A 58 -3.78 -9.24 -7.68
CA GLN A 58 -3.28 -8.41 -8.77
C GLN A 58 -2.08 -7.53 -8.37
N ALA A 59 -1.95 -7.19 -7.09
CA ALA A 59 -0.94 -6.25 -6.61
C ALA A 59 0.40 -6.93 -6.29
N ASP A 60 1.48 -6.18 -6.49
CA ASP A 60 2.85 -6.51 -6.09
C ASP A 60 3.15 -5.92 -4.69
N ALA A 61 2.69 -6.63 -3.65
CA ALA A 61 2.87 -6.28 -2.25
C ALA A 61 3.09 -7.51 -1.36
N ASP A 62 3.74 -7.30 -0.21
CA ASP A 62 4.04 -8.36 0.76
C ASP A 62 2.93 -8.55 1.80
N GLU A 63 2.14 -7.50 2.06
CA GLU A 63 1.13 -7.46 3.11
C GLU A 63 -0.09 -6.65 2.68
N PHE A 64 -1.27 -7.14 3.10
CA PHE A 64 -2.56 -6.54 2.80
C PHE A 64 -3.35 -6.37 4.09
N VAL A 65 -3.80 -5.16 4.36
CA VAL A 65 -4.58 -4.77 5.55
C VAL A 65 -5.94 -4.25 5.09
N MET A 66 -7.02 -4.72 5.71
CA MET A 66 -8.35 -4.13 5.47
C MET A 66 -8.42 -2.78 6.17
N PHE A 67 -8.87 -1.76 5.45
CA PHE A 67 -9.04 -0.42 5.99
C PHE A 67 -10.05 -0.40 7.15
N SER A 68 -11.12 -1.18 7.05
CA SER A 68 -12.16 -1.32 8.08
C SER A 68 -11.61 -1.92 9.39
N GLU A 69 -10.68 -2.88 9.30
CA GLU A 69 -9.99 -3.45 10.46
C GLU A 69 -9.10 -2.40 11.14
N LEU A 70 -8.31 -1.67 10.35
CA LEU A 70 -7.42 -0.62 10.86
C LEU A 70 -8.20 0.54 11.50
N GLU A 71 -9.30 0.97 10.90
CA GLU A 71 -10.14 2.04 11.44
C GLU A 71 -10.72 1.67 12.82
N ARG A 72 -11.18 0.43 12.98
CA ARG A 72 -11.70 -0.09 14.25
C ARG A 72 -10.67 -0.17 15.36
N GLU A 73 -9.40 -0.37 15.05
CA GLU A 73 -8.31 -0.41 16.05
C GLU A 73 -7.93 0.98 16.58
N LEU A 74 -8.25 2.05 15.83
CA LEU A 74 -7.89 3.43 16.17
C LEU A 74 -8.99 4.19 16.92
N GLN A 75 -10.19 3.62 17.04
CA GLN A 75 -11.33 4.17 17.78
C GLN A 75 -11.38 3.68 19.22
#